data_AF-A0A4Q5RKR8-F1
#
_entry.id   AF-A0A4Q5RKR8-F1
#
_cell.length_a   1.000
_cell.length_b   1.000
_cell.length_c   1.000
_cell.angle_alpha   90.00
_cell.angle_beta   90.00
_cell.angle_gamma   90.00
#
_symmetry.space_group_name_H-M   'P 1'
#
loop_
_entity.id
_entity.type
_entity.pdbx_description
1 polymer ?
#
loop_
_entity_poly.entity_id
_entity_poly.type
_entity_poly.pdbx_seq_one_letter_code
_entity_poly.pdbx_strand_id
1 'polypeptide(L)'
;MDINYQLINASRMGDLPQIESLLKQDAAINFQDDKGYTPLIIACYNDQLEAAKILLAAGADVDAQDFGGNTALMGVCFKGYPEIAELLIANGANLNLQHGNGGTALMFATMFGRNKLVKILLDHGADRDILESRGLSAADLAVQQGNVEALEIMQQY
;
A
#
# COMPACT_ATOMS: atom_id res chain seq x y z
N MET A 1 -4.30 -17.04 22.05
CA MET A 1 -4.42 -15.89 21.12
C MET A 1 -5.01 -16.43 19.84
N ASP A 2 -6.04 -15.79 19.30
CA ASP A 2 -6.72 -16.23 18.07
C ASP A 2 -5.75 -16.39 16.90
N ILE A 3 -5.96 -17.40 16.05
CA ILE A 3 -5.02 -17.77 14.97
C ILE A 3 -4.84 -16.64 13.94
N ASN A 4 -5.88 -15.83 13.73
CA ASN A 4 -5.82 -14.75 12.76
C ASN A 4 -5.01 -13.57 13.31
N TYR A 5 -5.14 -13.27 14.60
CA TYR A 5 -4.24 -12.32 15.26
C TYR A 5 -2.79 -12.81 15.29
N GLN A 6 -2.56 -14.13 15.38
CA GLN A 6 -1.20 -14.67 15.23
C GLN A 6 -0.67 -14.44 13.81
N LEU A 7 -1.50 -14.59 12.77
CA LEU A 7 -1.10 -14.33 11.38
C LEU A 7 -0.76 -12.86 11.16
N ILE A 8 -1.54 -11.93 11.74
CA ILE A 8 -1.23 -10.50 11.76
C ILE A 8 0.14 -10.24 12.41
N ASN A 9 0.40 -10.85 13.56
CA ASN A 9 1.67 -10.65 14.28
C ASN A 9 2.87 -11.25 13.54
N ALA A 10 2.73 -12.45 12.98
CA ALA A 10 3.75 -13.10 12.17
C ALA A 10 4.08 -12.26 10.93
N SER A 11 3.04 -11.74 10.26
CA SER A 11 3.17 -10.84 9.09
C SER A 11 3.89 -9.53 9.43
N ARG A 12 3.66 -8.98 10.63
CA ARG A 12 4.36 -7.79 11.12
C ARG A 12 5.86 -8.02 11.30
N MET A 13 6.21 -9.19 11.82
CA MET A 13 7.58 -9.58 12.14
C MET A 13 8.34 -10.19 10.97
N GLY A 14 7.64 -10.54 9.87
CA GLY A 14 8.23 -11.28 8.76
C GLY A 14 8.55 -12.74 9.12
N ASP A 15 7.84 -13.34 10.08
CA ASP A 15 8.05 -14.73 10.49
C ASP A 15 7.44 -15.69 9.45
N LEU A 16 8.20 -15.94 8.38
CA LEU A 16 7.76 -16.74 7.23
C LEU A 16 7.32 -18.16 7.64
N PRO A 17 8.10 -18.92 8.45
CA PRO A 17 7.66 -20.24 8.90
C PRO A 17 6.34 -20.20 9.67
N GLN A 18 6.13 -19.18 10.51
CA GLN A 18 4.88 -19.05 11.24
C GLN A 18 3.72 -18.69 10.30
N ILE A 19 3.91 -17.77 9.36
CA ILE A 19 2.89 -17.43 8.34
C ILE A 19 2.44 -18.69 7.60
N GLU A 20 3.38 -19.46 7.05
CA GLU A 20 3.06 -20.69 6.31
C GLU A 20 2.33 -21.73 7.18
N SER A 21 2.76 -21.89 8.43
CA SER A 21 2.15 -22.82 9.38
C SER A 21 0.71 -22.42 9.72
N LEU A 22 0.46 -21.12 9.93
CA LEU A 22 -0.88 -20.60 10.25
C LEU A 22 -1.82 -20.70 9.04
N LEU A 23 -1.34 -20.45 7.83
CA LEU A 23 -2.14 -20.61 6.61
C LEU A 23 -2.53 -22.08 6.37
N LYS A 24 -1.65 -23.04 6.68
CA LYS A 24 -1.97 -24.48 6.65
C LYS A 24 -3.01 -24.91 7.70
N GLN A 25 -3.20 -24.09 8.73
CA GLN A 25 -4.20 -24.27 9.78
C GLN A 25 -5.47 -23.46 9.52
N ASP A 26 -5.69 -23.04 8.26
CA ASP A 26 -6.86 -22.29 7.80
C ASP A 26 -7.03 -20.93 8.51
N ALA A 27 -5.93 -20.28 8.92
CA ALA A 27 -5.99 -18.87 9.31
C ALA A 27 -6.56 -18.03 8.16
N ALA A 28 -7.53 -17.17 8.46
CA ALA A 28 -8.18 -16.36 7.44
C ALA A 28 -7.20 -15.31 6.88
N ILE A 29 -6.75 -15.54 5.65
CA ILE A 29 -5.73 -14.71 4.95
C ILE A 29 -6.10 -13.23 4.88
N ASN A 30 -7.41 -12.92 4.80
CA ASN A 30 -7.95 -11.56 4.74
C ASN A 30 -8.64 -11.13 6.04
N PHE A 31 -8.31 -11.78 7.17
CA PHE A 31 -8.79 -11.32 8.48
C PHE A 31 -8.37 -9.87 8.72
N GLN A 32 -9.28 -9.09 9.30
CA GLN A 32 -9.03 -7.71 9.69
C GLN A 32 -8.97 -7.61 11.21
N ASP A 33 -7.91 -6.99 11.73
CA ASP A 33 -7.84 -6.64 13.15
C ASP A 33 -8.80 -5.50 13.52
N ASP A 34 -8.78 -5.05 14.78
CA ASP A 34 -9.67 -3.99 15.28
C ASP A 34 -9.52 -2.62 14.59
N LYS A 35 -8.54 -2.48 13.69
CA LYS A 35 -8.31 -1.27 12.87
C LYS A 35 -8.59 -1.51 11.38
N GLY A 36 -9.01 -2.71 11.01
CA GLY A 36 -9.21 -3.10 9.61
C GLY A 36 -7.94 -3.64 8.95
N TYR A 37 -6.82 -3.78 9.66
CA TYR A 37 -5.58 -4.19 9.02
C TYR A 37 -5.59 -5.68 8.70
N THR A 38 -5.30 -6.02 7.44
CA THR A 38 -5.05 -7.39 6.99
C THR A 38 -3.60 -7.79 7.21
N PRO A 39 -3.28 -9.10 7.19
CA PRO A 39 -1.89 -9.58 7.18
C PRO A 39 -1.04 -8.91 6.11
N LEU A 40 -1.59 -8.73 4.90
CA LEU A 40 -0.88 -8.09 3.78
C LEU A 40 -0.59 -6.61 4.05
N ILE A 41 -1.58 -5.83 4.51
CA ILE A 41 -1.37 -4.42 4.87
C ILE A 41 -0.26 -4.29 5.92
N ILE A 42 -0.29 -5.15 6.94
CA ILE A 42 0.72 -5.12 8.02
C ILE A 42 2.11 -5.51 7.52
N ALA A 43 2.24 -6.56 6.71
CA ALA A 43 3.52 -6.95 6.13
C ALA A 43 4.12 -5.83 5.29
N CYS A 44 3.33 -5.25 4.38
CA CYS A 44 3.75 -4.17 3.50
C CYS A 44 4.14 -2.90 4.29
N TYR A 45 3.37 -2.53 5.31
CA TYR A 45 3.66 -1.34 6.14
C TYR A 45 4.93 -1.48 7.00
N ASN A 46 5.36 -2.72 7.28
CA ASN A 46 6.55 -3.04 8.09
C ASN A 46 7.73 -3.55 7.25
N ASP A 47 7.74 -3.28 5.94
CA ASP A 47 8.82 -3.64 5.00
C ASP A 47 9.10 -5.15 4.90
N GLN A 48 8.09 -6.00 5.11
CA GLN A 48 8.23 -7.45 5.09
C GLN A 48 7.95 -8.00 3.69
N LEU A 49 8.87 -7.74 2.74
CA LEU A 49 8.72 -8.11 1.33
C LEU A 49 8.42 -9.60 1.12
N GLU A 50 9.19 -10.49 1.75
CA GLU A 50 9.00 -11.94 1.58
C GLU A 50 7.68 -12.43 2.22
N ALA A 51 7.25 -11.82 3.33
CA ALA A 51 5.94 -12.11 3.90
C ALA A 51 4.82 -11.67 2.96
N ALA A 52 4.92 -10.47 2.37
CA ALA A 52 3.96 -9.99 1.38
C ALA A 52 3.86 -10.94 0.18
N LYS A 53 4.99 -11.46 -0.33
CA LYS A 53 4.99 -12.46 -1.41
C LYS A 53 4.23 -13.74 -1.04
N ILE A 54 4.48 -14.29 0.16
CA ILE A 54 3.78 -15.50 0.64
C ILE A 54 2.28 -15.24 0.75
N LEU A 55 1.88 -14.11 1.34
CA LEU A 55 0.49 -13.76 1.54
C LEU A 55 -0.25 -13.57 0.21
N LEU A 56 0.35 -12.87 -0.76
CA LEU A 56 -0.20 -12.70 -2.10
C LEU A 56 -0.31 -14.03 -2.85
N ALA A 57 0.72 -14.88 -2.77
CA ALA A 57 0.69 -16.22 -3.37
C ALA A 57 -0.39 -17.12 -2.74
N ALA A 58 -0.75 -16.88 -1.48
CA ALA A 58 -1.83 -17.55 -0.78
C ALA A 58 -3.22 -16.94 -1.05
N GLY A 59 -3.32 -15.92 -1.92
CA GLY A 59 -4.59 -15.30 -2.30
C GLY A 59 -5.06 -14.17 -1.39
N ALA A 60 -4.13 -13.49 -0.70
CA ALA A 60 -4.46 -12.24 -0.03
C ALA A 60 -5.03 -11.23 -1.02
N ASP A 61 -6.08 -10.52 -0.60
CA ASP A 61 -6.68 -9.44 -1.40
C ASP A 61 -5.73 -8.24 -1.39
N VAL A 62 -5.16 -7.96 -2.56
CA VAL A 62 -4.18 -6.87 -2.77
C VAL A 62 -4.79 -5.47 -2.53
N ASP A 63 -6.09 -5.35 -2.76
CA ASP A 63 -6.84 -4.08 -2.68
C ASP A 63 -7.66 -3.95 -1.39
N ALA A 64 -7.50 -4.88 -0.44
CA ALA A 64 -8.14 -4.79 0.86
C ALA A 64 -7.85 -3.43 1.52
N GLN A 65 -8.90 -2.83 2.10
CA GLN A 65 -8.84 -1.53 2.76
C GLN A 65 -8.99 -1.67 4.27
N ASP A 66 -8.18 -0.94 5.03
CA ASP A 66 -8.41 -0.75 6.46
C ASP A 66 -9.68 0.10 6.73
N PHE A 67 -10.04 0.31 8.00
CA PHE A 67 -11.24 1.10 8.33
C PHE A 67 -11.12 2.59 7.96
N GLY A 68 -9.93 3.08 7.62
CA GLY A 68 -9.70 4.41 7.05
C GLY A 68 -9.72 4.45 5.52
N GLY A 69 -9.93 3.31 4.86
CA GLY A 69 -9.89 3.19 3.40
C GLY A 69 -8.47 3.04 2.83
N ASN A 70 -7.44 2.82 3.65
CA ASN A 70 -6.07 2.69 3.14
C ASN A 70 -5.80 1.27 2.64
N THR A 71 -5.21 1.17 1.45
CA THR A 71 -4.68 -0.09 0.92
C THR A 71 -3.22 -0.31 1.35
N ALA A 72 -2.72 -1.53 1.13
CA ALA A 72 -1.30 -1.84 1.31
C ALA A 72 -0.39 -0.91 0.48
N LEU A 73 -0.79 -0.59 -0.76
CA LEU A 73 -0.03 0.28 -1.66
C LEU A 73 0.07 1.72 -1.13
N MET A 74 -1.02 2.26 -0.56
CA MET A 74 -0.99 3.58 0.09
C MET A 74 -0.02 3.61 1.28
N GLY A 75 -0.06 2.58 2.13
CA GLY A 75 0.86 2.43 3.26
C GLY A 75 2.32 2.38 2.82
N VAL A 76 2.61 1.64 1.74
CA VAL A 76 3.93 1.57 1.12
C VAL A 76 4.37 2.92 0.54
N CYS A 77 3.45 3.66 -0.09
CA CYS A 77 3.74 4.98 -0.66
C CYS A 77 4.00 6.04 0.42
N PHE A 78 3.33 5.93 1.57
CA PHE A 78 3.66 6.73 2.76
C PHE A 78 5.08 6.42 3.27
N LYS A 79 5.39 5.13 3.42
CA LYS A 79 6.65 4.66 4.01
C LYS A 79 7.86 4.82 3.10
N GLY A 80 7.67 4.70 1.79
CA GLY A 80 8.74 4.77 0.82
C GLY A 80 9.39 3.43 0.50
N TYR A 81 8.61 2.37 0.20
CA TYR A 81 9.13 1.04 -0.15
C TYR A 81 8.88 0.66 -1.63
N PRO A 82 9.71 1.14 -2.58
CA PRO A 82 9.56 0.89 -4.02
C PRO A 82 9.40 -0.59 -4.39
N GLU A 83 10.20 -1.45 -3.79
CA GLU A 83 10.26 -2.88 -4.12
C GLU A 83 8.95 -3.60 -3.74
N ILE A 84 8.31 -3.18 -2.64
CA ILE A 84 6.98 -3.70 -2.25
C ILE A 84 5.89 -3.08 -3.11
N ALA A 85 6.02 -1.82 -3.53
CA ALA A 85 5.06 -1.21 -4.46
C ALA A 85 5.03 -1.97 -5.78
N GLU A 86 6.19 -2.23 -6.38
CA GLU A 86 6.33 -3.04 -7.59
C GLU A 86 5.70 -4.42 -7.43
N LEU A 87 5.90 -5.08 -6.28
CA LEU A 87 5.25 -6.36 -5.96
C LEU A 87 3.72 -6.24 -5.97
N LEU A 88 3.16 -5.24 -5.28
CA LEU A 88 1.72 -5.03 -5.21
C LEU A 88 1.12 -4.73 -6.60
N ILE A 89 1.78 -3.86 -7.38
CA ILE A 89 1.38 -3.52 -8.75
C ILE A 89 1.42 -4.74 -9.66
N ALA A 90 2.47 -5.55 -9.56
CA ALA A 90 2.59 -6.81 -10.33
C ALA A 90 1.50 -7.84 -9.95
N ASN A 91 0.92 -7.73 -8.76
CA ASN A 91 -0.22 -8.55 -8.31
C ASN A 91 -1.58 -7.87 -8.54
N GLY A 92 -1.62 -6.80 -9.35
CA GLY A 92 -2.86 -6.18 -9.81
C GLY A 92 -3.46 -5.14 -8.87
N ALA A 93 -2.66 -4.55 -7.97
CA ALA A 93 -3.14 -3.46 -7.11
C ALA A 93 -3.75 -2.32 -7.94
N ASN A 94 -4.94 -1.87 -7.54
CA ASN A 94 -5.58 -0.71 -8.14
C ASN A 94 -4.94 0.59 -7.62
N LEU A 95 -4.21 1.27 -8.51
CA LEU A 95 -3.45 2.50 -8.19
C LEU A 95 -4.34 3.69 -7.81
N ASN A 96 -5.61 3.64 -8.19
CA ASN A 96 -6.55 4.76 -8.17
C ASN A 96 -7.61 4.66 -7.06
N LEU A 97 -7.51 3.64 -6.19
CA LEU A 97 -8.36 3.58 -5.01
C LEU A 97 -8.16 4.83 -4.15
N GLN A 98 -9.24 5.28 -3.52
CA GLN A 98 -9.25 6.44 -2.64
C GLN A 98 -9.52 6.01 -1.20
N HIS A 99 -8.73 6.52 -0.25
CA HIS A 99 -9.04 6.35 1.17
C HIS A 99 -10.13 7.36 1.60
N GLY A 100 -10.54 7.33 2.87
CA GLY A 100 -11.67 8.12 3.39
C GLY A 100 -11.67 9.64 3.11
N ASN A 101 -10.51 10.27 2.82
CA ASN A 101 -10.43 11.69 2.44
C ASN A 101 -10.19 11.92 0.95
N GLY A 102 -10.34 10.90 0.10
CA GLY A 102 -10.12 10.99 -1.34
C GLY A 102 -8.66 10.80 -1.79
N GLY A 103 -7.71 10.54 -0.87
CA GLY A 103 -6.30 10.39 -1.25
C GLY A 103 -6.00 9.08 -1.98
N THR A 104 -5.14 9.13 -3.01
CA THR A 104 -4.64 7.96 -3.76
C THR A 104 -3.19 7.63 -3.40
N ALA A 105 -2.70 6.45 -3.79
CA ALA A 105 -1.29 6.07 -3.59
C ALA A 105 -0.29 7.13 -4.13
N LEU A 106 -0.60 7.73 -5.30
CA LEU A 106 0.21 8.80 -5.90
C LEU A 106 0.26 10.05 -5.02
N MET A 107 -0.86 10.44 -4.40
CA MET A 107 -0.90 11.57 -3.48
C MET A 107 -0.07 11.32 -2.23
N PHE A 108 -0.12 10.11 -1.65
CA PHE A 108 0.75 9.75 -0.52
C PHE A 108 2.22 9.81 -0.93
N ALA A 109 2.62 9.17 -2.03
CA ALA A 109 4.01 9.22 -2.50
C ALA A 109 4.48 10.68 -2.68
N THR A 110 3.63 11.54 -3.24
CA THR A 110 3.92 12.95 -3.47
C THR A 110 4.07 13.77 -2.18
N MET A 111 3.09 13.68 -1.28
CA MET A 111 3.08 14.44 -0.02
C MET A 111 4.28 14.11 0.87
N PHE A 112 4.77 12.88 0.80
CA PHE A 112 5.87 12.40 1.63
C PHE A 112 7.22 12.37 0.89
N GLY A 113 7.32 13.01 -0.28
CA GLY A 113 8.59 13.18 -1.01
C GLY A 113 9.15 11.87 -1.57
N ARG A 114 8.33 10.86 -1.83
CA ARG A 114 8.74 9.55 -2.34
C ARG A 114 8.84 9.59 -3.86
N ASN A 115 9.74 10.39 -4.40
CA ASN A 115 9.79 10.70 -5.83
C ASN A 115 10.03 9.46 -6.72
N LYS A 116 10.81 8.47 -6.25
CA LYS A 116 10.91 7.16 -6.93
C LYS A 116 9.56 6.46 -7.06
N LEU A 117 8.70 6.51 -6.04
CA LEU A 117 7.36 5.93 -6.07
C LEU A 117 6.37 6.76 -6.88
N VAL A 118 6.49 8.09 -6.89
CA VAL A 118 5.74 8.95 -7.82
C VAL A 118 6.00 8.50 -9.25
N LYS A 119 7.28 8.30 -9.61
CA LYS A 119 7.66 7.79 -10.92
C LYS A 119 7.11 6.39 -11.21
N ILE A 120 7.30 5.43 -10.29
CA ILE A 120 6.78 4.05 -10.45
C ILE A 120 5.27 4.06 -10.71
N LEU A 121 4.50 4.78 -9.89
CA LEU A 121 3.05 4.82 -10.03
C LEU A 121 2.62 5.40 -11.38
N LEU A 122 3.27 6.48 -11.84
CA LEU A 122 2.98 7.08 -13.15
C LEU A 122 3.42 6.20 -14.32
N ASP A 123 4.57 5.52 -14.22
CA ASP A 123 5.02 4.52 -15.20
C ASP A 123 3.99 3.38 -15.37
N HIS A 124 3.25 3.07 -14.31
CA HIS A 124 2.18 2.07 -14.30
C HIS A 124 0.77 2.64 -14.52
N GLY A 125 0.65 3.92 -14.88
CA GLY A 125 -0.62 4.52 -15.30
C GLY A 125 -1.54 4.95 -14.16
N ALA A 126 -0.99 5.30 -12.99
CA ALA A 126 -1.77 5.96 -11.94
C ALA A 126 -2.37 7.27 -12.46
N ASP A 127 -3.65 7.50 -12.16
CA ASP A 127 -4.37 8.69 -12.56
C ASP A 127 -3.95 9.88 -11.69
N ARG A 128 -3.28 10.84 -12.32
CA ARG A 128 -2.75 12.05 -11.68
C ARG A 128 -3.78 13.17 -11.49
N ASP A 129 -4.94 13.05 -12.13
CA ASP A 129 -5.99 14.07 -12.14
C ASP A 129 -7.10 13.79 -11.11
N ILE A 130 -7.03 12.64 -10.40
CA ILE A 130 -7.89 12.38 -9.24
C ILE A 130 -7.70 13.49 -8.21
N LEU A 131 -8.81 13.95 -7.63
CA LEU A 131 -8.84 15.00 -6.61
C LEU A 131 -9.20 14.40 -5.25
N GLU A 132 -8.49 14.83 -4.20
CA GLU A 132 -8.90 14.55 -2.83
C GLU A 132 -10.07 15.45 -2.39
N SER A 133 -10.57 15.22 -1.18
CA SER A 133 -11.80 15.85 -0.66
C SER A 133 -11.81 17.39 -0.65
N ARG A 134 -10.65 18.06 -0.68
CA ARG A 134 -10.55 19.53 -0.79
C ARG A 134 -10.37 20.01 -2.23
N GLY A 135 -10.44 19.10 -3.21
CA GLY A 135 -10.30 19.39 -4.63
C GLY A 135 -8.85 19.46 -5.12
N LEU A 136 -7.88 18.91 -4.38
CA LEU A 136 -6.47 18.97 -4.73
C LEU A 136 -6.03 17.69 -5.47
N SER A 137 -5.32 17.87 -6.57
CA SER A 137 -4.64 16.78 -7.29
C SER A 137 -3.29 16.45 -6.62
N ALA A 138 -2.61 15.39 -7.10
CA ALA A 138 -1.25 15.11 -6.68
C ALA A 138 -0.29 16.29 -6.98
N ALA A 139 -0.47 16.98 -8.11
CA ALA A 139 0.33 18.15 -8.46
C ALA A 139 0.09 19.34 -7.50
N ASP A 140 -1.16 19.59 -7.11
CA ASP A 140 -1.47 20.66 -6.15
C ASP A 140 -0.82 20.38 -4.78
N LEU A 141 -0.83 19.12 -4.34
CA LEU A 141 -0.15 18.71 -3.12
C LEU A 141 1.38 18.86 -3.23
N ALA A 142 1.98 18.54 -4.39
CA ALA A 142 3.40 18.77 -4.62
C ALA A 142 3.77 20.26 -4.50
N VAL A 143 2.95 21.16 -5.06
CA VAL A 143 3.13 22.61 -4.91
C VAL A 143 3.04 23.02 -3.44
N GLN A 144 2.04 22.55 -2.70
CA GLN A 144 1.89 22.89 -1.27
C GLN A 144 3.06 22.44 -0.41
N GLN A 145 3.67 21.30 -0.74
CA GLN A 145 4.83 20.77 -0.03
C GLN A 145 6.17 21.31 -0.54
N GLY A 146 6.17 22.10 -1.62
CA GLY A 146 7.39 22.54 -2.30
C GLY A 146 8.19 21.38 -2.92
N ASN A 147 7.53 20.27 -3.25
CA ASN A 147 8.16 19.11 -3.87
C ASN A 147 8.31 19.32 -5.39
N VAL A 148 9.32 20.11 -5.76
CA VAL A 148 9.62 20.47 -7.15
C VAL A 148 9.92 19.23 -8.00
N GLU A 149 10.66 18.26 -7.45
CA GLU A 149 11.02 17.05 -8.19
C GLU A 149 9.78 16.20 -8.54
N ALA A 150 8.80 16.05 -7.64
CA ALA A 150 7.55 15.37 -7.99
C ALA A 150 6.78 16.10 -9.10
N LEU A 151 6.77 17.44 -9.11
CA LEU A 151 6.16 18.20 -10.20
C LEU A 151 6.86 17.96 -11.53
N GLU A 152 8.19 17.97 -11.53
CA GLU A 152 9.00 17.70 -12.73
C GLU A 152 8.81 16.28 -13.25
N ILE A 153 8.69 15.29 -12.37
CA ILE A 153 8.35 13.91 -12.75
C ILE A 153 6.97 13.90 -13.39
N MET A 154 5.97 14.49 -12.72
CA MET A 154 4.60 14.47 -13.22
C MET A 154 4.48 15.16 -14.59
N GLN A 155 5.20 16.25 -14.87
CA GLN A 155 5.17 16.93 -16.19
C GLN A 155 5.59 16.05 -17.38
N GLN A 156 6.19 14.88 -17.14
CA GLN A 156 6.61 13.94 -18.17
C GLN A 156 5.51 12.93 -18.56
N TYR A 157 4.35 12.95 -17.89
CA TYR A 157 3.20 12.05 -18.10
C TYR A 157 1.94 12.86 -18.41
#